data_AF-A0A538TZ08-F1
#
_entry.id   AF-A0A538TZ08-F1
#
_cell.length_a   1.000
_cell.length_b   1.000
_cell.length_c   1.000
_cell.angle_alpha   90.00
_cell.angle_beta   90.00
_cell.angle_gamma   90.00
#
_symmetry.space_group_name_H-M   'P 1'
#
loop_
_entity.id
_entity.type
_entity.pdbx_description
1 polymer ?
#
loop_
_entity_poly.entity_id
_entity_poly.type
_entity_poly.pdbx_seq_one_letter_code
_entity_poly.pdbx_strand_id
1 'polypeptide(L)'
;MAREAADPHGLRFELTEGAALLIAQKSEGSMRDAVSALDQVVSAGEPRIDEELVSRVLGIPDREAFFQLVESIVRRDPKRTLTALHQAFEKGIDPMELAQGLAEHLRHLLVLKVDPEASELVPATSEELERLRAQAEGWSEQDLLRLMKIAADLHFPMRDSTQPLVHLEAAVMQMATLEPGETLAQLLERLEALEKRLTGSASGPSSPLGSASSEPPTTRAAGATPTSPVRSAGRSAPPEPGKSQPTMATARATTAVIDDEAPRLDADVERRWQAAVEAINAQKRMLGAFLQESRIVGVTGSELVLAMDALHRSVVDERDNRGMVERVVAETFGTTLSLRCALDAVTPERPRPADLKPLVDRAIAWFEGDLIQPSGEAGRSER
;
A
#
# COMPACT_ATOMS: atom_id res chain seq x y z
N MET A 1 -11.88 -34.34 -13.53
CA MET A 1 -12.82 -35.24 -14.26
C MET A 1 -14.08 -34.45 -14.59
N ALA A 2 -14.68 -34.60 -15.78
CA ALA A 2 -15.88 -33.84 -16.16
C ALA A 2 -17.08 -34.30 -15.31
N ARG A 3 -17.79 -33.36 -14.68
CA ARG A 3 -19.01 -33.63 -13.93
C ARG A 3 -20.21 -33.41 -14.84
N GLU A 4 -21.07 -34.42 -14.97
CA GLU A 4 -22.35 -34.31 -15.66
C GLU A 4 -23.33 -33.61 -14.70
N ALA A 5 -23.65 -32.34 -14.96
CA ALA A 5 -24.65 -31.60 -14.19
C ALA A 5 -25.88 -31.43 -15.07
N ALA A 6 -27.04 -31.90 -14.59
CA ALA A 6 -28.31 -31.75 -15.29
C ALA A 6 -28.99 -30.47 -14.81
N ASP A 7 -29.20 -29.53 -15.73
CA ASP A 7 -30.13 -28.42 -15.56
C ASP A 7 -31.57 -28.98 -15.31
N PRO A 8 -32.39 -28.40 -14.40
CA PRO A 8 -33.82 -28.70 -14.32
C PRO A 8 -34.58 -28.67 -15.67
N HIS A 9 -34.03 -28.04 -16.72
CA HIS A 9 -34.59 -28.03 -18.08
C HIS A 9 -34.12 -29.15 -19.04
N GLY A 10 -33.25 -30.07 -18.60
CA GLY A 10 -32.90 -31.28 -19.36
C GLY A 10 -31.80 -31.14 -20.41
N LEU A 11 -31.06 -30.03 -20.42
CA LEU A 11 -29.83 -29.86 -21.21
C LEU A 11 -28.69 -30.67 -20.57
N ARG A 12 -28.05 -31.54 -21.36
CA ARG A 12 -26.84 -32.26 -20.95
C ARG A 12 -25.62 -31.48 -21.39
N PHE A 13 -24.75 -31.13 -20.46
CA PHE A 13 -23.48 -30.50 -20.72
C PHE A 13 -22.37 -31.15 -19.88
N GLU A 14 -21.16 -31.15 -20.42
CA GLU A 14 -19.96 -31.57 -19.71
C GLU A 14 -19.30 -30.36 -19.06
N LEU A 15 -19.16 -30.34 -17.73
CA LEU A 15 -18.49 -29.26 -17.02
C LEU A 15 -17.09 -29.71 -16.57
N THR A 16 -16.03 -29.00 -17.01
CA THR A 16 -14.67 -29.26 -16.53
C THR A 16 -14.49 -28.78 -15.09
N GLU A 17 -13.50 -29.33 -14.40
CA GLU A 17 -13.24 -29.02 -12.99
C GLU A 17 -12.75 -27.58 -12.80
N GLY A 18 -11.90 -27.07 -13.69
CA GLY A 18 -11.48 -25.68 -13.68
C GLY A 18 -12.63 -24.73 -14.01
N ALA A 19 -13.50 -25.07 -14.97
CA ALA A 19 -14.71 -24.30 -15.27
C ALA A 19 -15.64 -24.18 -14.05
N ALA A 20 -15.86 -25.28 -13.32
CA ALA A 20 -16.65 -25.26 -12.08
C ALA A 20 -16.01 -24.37 -11.00
N LEU A 21 -14.68 -24.40 -10.88
CA LEU A 21 -13.93 -23.56 -9.94
C LEU A 21 -14.09 -22.07 -10.29
N LEU A 22 -14.00 -21.71 -11.57
CA LEU A 22 -14.18 -20.34 -12.05
C LEU A 22 -15.58 -19.80 -11.75
N ILE A 23 -16.62 -20.60 -11.97
CA ILE A 23 -18.00 -20.23 -11.64
C ILE A 23 -18.15 -20.02 -10.13
N ALA A 24 -17.61 -20.93 -9.31
CA ALA A 24 -17.67 -20.81 -7.86
C ALA A 24 -16.97 -19.54 -7.33
N GLN A 25 -15.83 -19.18 -7.94
CA GLN A 25 -15.08 -17.96 -7.62
C GLN A 25 -15.84 -16.69 -7.98
N LYS A 26 -16.33 -16.59 -9.23
CA LYS A 26 -17.11 -15.41 -9.67
C LYS A 26 -18.37 -15.19 -8.82
N SER A 27 -18.84 -16.25 -8.17
CA SER A 27 -20.03 -16.24 -7.32
C SER A 27 -19.73 -16.02 -5.84
N GLU A 28 -18.46 -15.81 -5.45
CA GLU A 28 -18.03 -15.56 -4.07
C GLU A 28 -18.57 -16.59 -3.06
N GLY A 29 -18.76 -17.85 -3.48
CA GLY A 29 -19.30 -18.92 -2.65
C GLY A 29 -20.83 -18.89 -2.44
N SER A 30 -21.56 -17.96 -3.06
CA SER A 30 -23.02 -17.93 -3.08
C SER A 30 -23.57 -18.96 -4.07
N MET A 31 -24.29 -19.97 -3.55
CA MET A 31 -24.91 -21.00 -4.39
C MET A 31 -25.92 -20.42 -5.38
N ARG A 32 -26.61 -19.32 -5.02
CA ARG A 32 -27.58 -18.66 -5.90
C ARG A 32 -26.87 -18.00 -7.09
N ASP A 33 -25.78 -17.31 -6.82
CA ASP A 33 -25.02 -16.60 -7.85
C ASP A 33 -24.30 -17.61 -8.74
N ALA A 34 -23.83 -18.74 -8.17
CA ALA A 34 -23.23 -19.84 -8.93
C ALA A 34 -24.21 -20.51 -9.89
N VAL A 35 -25.46 -20.74 -9.47
CA VAL A 35 -26.50 -21.25 -10.37
C VAL A 35 -26.81 -20.22 -11.46
N SER A 36 -26.94 -18.94 -11.09
CA SER A 36 -27.21 -17.86 -12.08
C SER A 36 -26.09 -17.71 -13.11
N ALA A 37 -24.84 -17.80 -12.67
CA ALA A 37 -23.66 -17.77 -13.54
C ALA A 37 -23.59 -19.04 -14.42
N LEU A 38 -23.89 -20.21 -13.87
CA LEU A 38 -23.96 -21.44 -14.65
C LEU A 38 -25.06 -21.36 -15.73
N ASP A 39 -26.25 -20.86 -15.40
CA ASP A 39 -27.35 -20.67 -16.35
C ASP A 39 -26.93 -19.73 -17.50
N GLN A 40 -26.21 -18.66 -17.18
CA GLN A 40 -25.65 -17.75 -18.18
C GLN A 40 -24.67 -18.47 -19.11
N VAL A 41 -23.77 -19.31 -18.59
CA VAL A 41 -22.81 -20.07 -19.41
C VAL A 41 -23.51 -21.14 -20.26
N VAL A 42 -24.47 -21.88 -19.68
CA VAL A 42 -25.26 -22.90 -20.39
C VAL A 42 -26.07 -22.26 -21.53
N SER A 43 -26.53 -21.02 -21.37
CA SER A 43 -27.26 -20.29 -22.43
C SER A 43 -26.45 -20.06 -23.71
N ALA A 44 -25.12 -20.19 -23.66
CA ALA A 44 -24.26 -20.17 -24.86
C ALA A 44 -24.51 -21.37 -25.80
N GLY A 45 -25.15 -22.43 -25.32
CA GLY A 45 -25.57 -23.58 -26.11
C GLY A 45 -24.44 -24.53 -26.51
N GLU A 46 -23.26 -24.41 -25.89
CA GLU A 46 -22.14 -25.30 -26.13
C GLU A 46 -22.23 -26.56 -25.24
N PRO A 47 -22.00 -27.77 -25.79
CA PRO A 47 -22.17 -29.02 -25.05
C PRO A 47 -21.07 -29.27 -24.01
N ARG A 48 -19.92 -28.61 -24.15
CA ARG A 48 -18.79 -28.69 -23.23
C ARG A 48 -18.52 -27.30 -22.67
N ILE A 49 -18.59 -27.21 -21.34
CA ILE A 49 -18.29 -26.01 -20.58
C ILE A 49 -16.88 -26.15 -20.01
N ASP A 50 -15.93 -25.50 -20.68
CA ASP A 50 -14.54 -25.39 -20.26
C ASP A 50 -14.20 -23.99 -19.75
N GLU A 51 -12.97 -23.82 -19.27
CA GLU A 51 -12.45 -22.61 -18.65
C GLU A 51 -12.52 -21.41 -19.60
N GLU A 52 -12.28 -21.64 -20.90
CA GLU A 52 -12.30 -20.62 -21.94
C GLU A 52 -13.73 -20.11 -22.18
N LEU A 53 -14.71 -21.02 -22.28
CA LEU A 53 -16.12 -20.64 -22.42
C LEU A 53 -16.62 -19.85 -21.21
N VAL A 54 -16.35 -20.34 -19.99
CA VAL A 54 -16.76 -19.65 -18.75
C VAL A 54 -16.16 -18.26 -18.69
N SER A 55 -14.87 -18.12 -18.99
CA SER A 55 -14.19 -16.83 -18.95
C SER A 55 -14.76 -15.85 -19.98
N ARG A 56 -15.03 -16.33 -21.19
CA ARG A 56 -15.64 -15.55 -22.27
C ARG A 56 -17.06 -15.08 -21.93
N VAL A 57 -17.89 -15.95 -21.36
CA VAL A 57 -19.32 -15.66 -21.10
C VAL A 57 -19.52 -14.83 -19.84
N LEU A 58 -18.76 -15.11 -18.77
CA LEU A 58 -18.88 -14.40 -17.50
C LEU A 58 -18.01 -13.15 -17.42
N GLY A 59 -17.27 -12.83 -18.49
CA GLY A 59 -16.34 -11.71 -18.51
C GLY A 59 -15.23 -11.86 -17.48
N ILE A 60 -14.82 -13.09 -17.15
CA ILE A 60 -13.71 -13.29 -16.21
C ILE A 60 -12.45 -12.85 -16.96
N PRO A 61 -11.69 -11.88 -16.41
CA PRO A 61 -10.48 -11.42 -17.05
C PRO A 61 -9.53 -12.58 -17.35
N ASP A 62 -8.94 -12.55 -18.55
CA ASP A 62 -7.94 -13.51 -18.99
C ASP A 62 -6.78 -13.54 -17.98
N ARG A 63 -6.62 -14.65 -17.25
CA ARG A 63 -5.58 -14.80 -16.22
C ARG A 63 -4.18 -14.57 -16.78
N GLU A 64 -3.98 -14.90 -18.06
CA GLU A 64 -2.74 -14.64 -18.77
C GLU A 64 -2.40 -13.14 -18.83
N ALA A 65 -3.42 -12.28 -18.90
CA ALA A 65 -3.22 -10.83 -18.85
C ALA A 65 -2.59 -10.38 -17.53
N PHE A 66 -2.99 -10.96 -16.40
CA PHE A 66 -2.39 -10.63 -15.10
C PHE A 66 -0.97 -11.18 -14.95
N PHE A 67 -0.70 -12.40 -15.44
CA PHE A 67 0.67 -12.92 -15.49
C PHE A 67 1.58 -11.98 -16.28
N GLN A 68 1.16 -11.53 -17.47
CA GLN A 68 1.93 -10.62 -18.32
C GLN A 68 2.10 -9.24 -17.71
N LEU A 69 1.04 -8.70 -17.09
CA LEU A 69 1.07 -7.41 -16.42
C LEU A 69 2.05 -7.45 -15.24
N VAL A 70 1.92 -8.43 -14.34
CA VAL A 70 2.80 -8.55 -13.17
C VAL A 70 4.25 -8.87 -13.57
N GLU A 71 4.46 -9.66 -14.62
CA GLU A 71 5.80 -9.92 -15.18
C GLU A 71 6.47 -8.62 -15.66
N SER A 72 5.72 -7.71 -16.28
CA SER A 72 6.25 -6.41 -16.69
C SER A 72 6.57 -5.48 -15.52
N ILE A 73 5.80 -5.58 -14.43
CA ILE A 73 6.04 -4.87 -13.17
C ILE A 73 7.31 -5.40 -12.49
N VAL A 74 7.52 -6.72 -12.42
CA VAL A 74 8.74 -7.36 -11.90
C VAL A 74 9.98 -6.84 -12.63
N ARG A 75 9.90 -6.77 -13.97
CA ARG A 75 10.99 -6.31 -14.82
C ARG A 75 11.24 -4.81 -14.76
N ARG A 76 10.39 -4.06 -14.05
CA ARG A 76 10.43 -2.60 -13.95
C ARG A 76 10.41 -1.90 -15.29
N ASP A 77 9.57 -2.41 -16.19
CA ASP A 77 9.38 -1.84 -17.51
C ASP A 77 8.02 -1.13 -17.55
N PRO A 78 7.94 0.17 -17.20
CA PRO A 78 6.68 0.90 -17.17
C PRO A 78 6.04 1.01 -18.56
N LYS A 79 6.85 1.02 -19.63
CA LYS A 79 6.33 1.03 -21.00
C LYS A 79 5.61 -0.28 -21.29
N ARG A 80 6.24 -1.42 -21.01
CA ARG A 80 5.62 -2.73 -21.21
C ARG A 80 4.41 -2.95 -20.30
N THR A 81 4.46 -2.40 -19.08
CA THR A 81 3.35 -2.44 -18.12
C THR A 81 2.12 -1.72 -18.64
N LEU A 82 2.28 -0.49 -19.15
CA LEU A 82 1.18 0.24 -19.77
C LEU A 82 0.63 -0.47 -21.01
N THR A 83 1.50 -1.01 -21.86
CA THR A 83 1.07 -1.78 -23.03
C THR A 83 0.24 -3.00 -22.64
N ALA A 84 0.68 -3.77 -21.62
CA ALA A 84 -0.05 -4.95 -21.14
C ALA A 84 -1.41 -4.57 -20.54
N LEU A 85 -1.46 -3.47 -19.77
CA LEU A 85 -2.71 -2.94 -19.23
C LEU A 85 -3.69 -2.53 -20.35
N HIS A 86 -3.22 -1.81 -21.36
CA HIS A 86 -4.04 -1.37 -22.49
C HIS A 86 -4.53 -2.55 -23.33
N GLN A 87 -3.71 -3.57 -23.55
CA GLN A 87 -4.15 -4.79 -24.23
C GLN A 87 -5.26 -5.51 -23.46
N ALA A 88 -5.20 -5.53 -22.12
CA ALA A 88 -6.24 -6.10 -21.29
C ALA A 88 -7.55 -5.28 -21.39
N PHE A 89 -7.43 -3.95 -21.41
CA PHE A 89 -8.59 -3.06 -21.59
C PHE A 89 -9.20 -3.15 -23.00
N GLU A 90 -8.38 -3.26 -24.06
CA GLU A 90 -8.83 -3.44 -25.45
C GLU A 90 -9.59 -4.76 -25.67
N LYS A 91 -9.31 -5.78 -24.85
CA LYS A 91 -10.09 -7.03 -24.79
C LYS A 91 -11.49 -6.84 -24.17
N GLY A 92 -11.82 -5.64 -23.71
CA GLY A 92 -13.13 -5.27 -23.16
C GLY A 92 -13.26 -5.50 -21.65
N ILE A 93 -12.16 -5.72 -20.94
CA ILE A 93 -12.17 -5.91 -19.49
C ILE A 93 -12.39 -4.56 -18.81
N ASP A 94 -13.34 -4.51 -17.88
CA ASP A 94 -13.63 -3.30 -17.11
C ASP A 94 -12.43 -2.89 -16.22
N PRO A 95 -12.09 -1.58 -16.10
CA PRO A 95 -10.96 -1.14 -15.28
C PRO A 95 -11.07 -1.53 -13.80
N MET A 96 -12.28 -1.58 -13.24
CA MET A 96 -12.49 -2.01 -11.85
C MET A 96 -12.21 -3.50 -11.70
N GLU A 97 -12.67 -4.32 -12.65
CA GLU A 97 -12.37 -5.74 -12.67
C GLU A 97 -10.86 -6.00 -12.87
N LEU A 98 -10.17 -5.20 -13.69
CA LEU A 98 -8.71 -5.27 -13.82
C LEU A 98 -7.99 -4.92 -12.51
N ALA A 99 -8.44 -3.88 -11.81
CA ALA A 99 -7.84 -3.49 -10.54
C ALA A 99 -8.05 -4.57 -9.46
N GLN A 100 -9.26 -5.13 -9.38
CA GLN A 100 -9.59 -6.22 -8.46
C GLN A 100 -8.80 -7.48 -8.76
N GLY A 101 -8.73 -7.89 -10.04
CA GLY A 101 -7.96 -9.07 -10.44
C GLY A 101 -6.46 -8.90 -10.24
N LEU A 102 -5.91 -7.69 -10.45
CA LEU A 102 -4.52 -7.40 -10.11
C LEU A 102 -4.26 -7.54 -8.61
N ALA A 103 -5.14 -7.00 -7.76
CA ALA A 103 -5.02 -7.13 -6.30
C ALA A 103 -5.09 -8.61 -5.87
N GLU A 104 -5.99 -9.39 -6.47
CA GLU A 104 -6.12 -10.82 -6.21
C GLU A 104 -4.88 -11.60 -6.66
N HIS A 105 -4.32 -11.30 -7.82
CA HIS A 105 -3.09 -11.91 -8.32
C HIS A 105 -1.90 -11.61 -7.39
N LEU A 106 -1.76 -10.35 -6.94
CA LEU A 106 -0.73 -9.97 -5.97
C LEU A 106 -0.91 -10.68 -4.63
N ARG A 107 -2.16 -10.88 -4.17
CA ARG A 107 -2.46 -11.70 -2.99
C ARG A 107 -2.01 -13.14 -3.17
N HIS A 108 -2.29 -13.76 -4.32
CA HIS A 108 -1.85 -15.13 -4.61
C HIS A 108 -0.33 -15.26 -4.52
N LEU A 109 0.41 -14.31 -5.11
CA LEU A 109 1.86 -14.29 -5.03
C LEU A 109 2.34 -14.14 -3.57
N LEU A 110 1.72 -13.26 -2.78
CA LEU A 110 2.08 -13.07 -1.37
C LEU A 110 1.84 -14.33 -0.53
N VAL A 111 0.67 -14.95 -0.68
CA VAL A 111 0.33 -16.19 0.04
C VAL A 111 1.34 -17.29 -0.28
N LEU A 112 1.61 -17.53 -1.57
CA LEU A 112 2.57 -18.56 -1.99
C LEU A 112 4.02 -18.21 -1.67
N LYS A 113 4.35 -16.93 -1.47
CA LYS A 113 5.67 -16.49 -1.01
C LYS A 113 5.89 -16.83 0.46
N VAL A 114 4.85 -16.64 1.28
CA VAL A 114 4.89 -16.91 2.73
C VAL A 114 4.77 -18.41 3.02
N ASP A 115 3.87 -19.09 2.33
CA ASP A 115 3.66 -20.53 2.44
C ASP A 115 3.48 -21.15 1.04
N PRO A 116 4.55 -21.76 0.47
CA PRO A 116 4.50 -22.40 -0.84
C PRO A 116 3.51 -23.58 -0.96
N GLU A 117 3.13 -24.18 0.17
CA GLU A 117 2.23 -25.34 0.25
C GLU A 117 0.76 -24.93 0.45
N ALA A 118 0.47 -23.65 0.68
CA ALA A 118 -0.88 -23.09 0.87
C ALA A 118 -1.74 -23.04 -0.40
N SER A 119 -1.71 -24.10 -1.21
CA SER A 119 -2.50 -24.29 -2.42
C SER A 119 -4.02 -24.21 -2.17
N GLU A 120 -4.49 -24.57 -0.97
CA GLU A 120 -5.90 -24.46 -0.60
C GLU A 120 -6.40 -23.01 -0.48
N LEU A 121 -5.50 -22.04 -0.25
CA LEU A 121 -5.83 -20.62 -0.10
C LEU A 121 -5.79 -19.84 -1.42
N VAL A 122 -5.30 -20.48 -2.48
CA VAL A 122 -5.13 -19.92 -3.82
C VAL A 122 -5.93 -20.78 -4.78
N PRO A 123 -7.13 -20.33 -5.19
CA PRO A 123 -8.00 -21.16 -5.99
C PRO A 123 -7.53 -21.09 -7.47
N ALA A 124 -6.57 -21.96 -7.78
CA ALA A 124 -5.90 -22.06 -9.08
C ALA A 124 -5.62 -23.53 -9.42
N THR A 125 -5.46 -23.82 -10.70
CA THR A 125 -5.05 -25.15 -11.18
C THR A 125 -3.60 -25.46 -10.79
N SER A 126 -3.20 -26.74 -10.88
CA SER A 126 -1.82 -27.15 -10.56
C SER A 126 -0.78 -26.44 -11.42
N GLU A 127 -1.04 -26.27 -12.71
CA GLU A 127 -0.15 -25.56 -13.65
C GLU A 127 -0.05 -24.06 -13.30
N GLU A 128 -1.16 -23.42 -12.95
CA GLU A 128 -1.16 -22.02 -12.53
C GLU A 128 -0.43 -21.81 -11.20
N LEU A 129 -0.58 -22.74 -10.25
CA LEU A 129 0.15 -22.70 -8.97
C LEU A 129 1.66 -22.76 -9.21
N GLU A 130 2.14 -23.59 -10.13
CA GLU A 130 3.56 -23.61 -10.51
C GLU A 130 4.01 -22.28 -11.11
N ARG A 131 3.22 -21.69 -12.02
CA ARG A 131 3.52 -20.38 -12.61
C ARG A 131 3.52 -19.25 -11.57
N LEU A 132 2.57 -19.25 -10.64
CA LEU A 132 2.48 -18.27 -9.55
C LEU A 132 3.67 -18.38 -8.60
N ARG A 133 4.09 -19.60 -8.24
CA ARG A 133 5.30 -19.82 -7.42
C ARG A 133 6.55 -19.28 -8.11
N ALA A 134 6.74 -19.60 -9.39
CA ALA A 134 7.86 -19.09 -10.17
C ALA A 134 7.86 -17.55 -10.25
N GLN A 135 6.70 -16.92 -10.42
CA GLN A 135 6.60 -15.47 -10.44
C GLN A 135 6.83 -14.84 -9.05
N ALA A 136 6.43 -15.51 -7.97
CA ALA A 136 6.65 -15.06 -6.60
C ALA A 136 8.14 -15.07 -6.20
N GLU A 137 8.98 -15.90 -6.84
CA GLU A 137 10.43 -15.88 -6.64
C GLU A 137 11.06 -14.52 -7.01
N GLY A 138 10.51 -13.83 -8.02
CA GLY A 138 10.98 -12.53 -8.48
C GLY A 138 10.74 -11.37 -7.51
N TRP A 139 10.02 -11.61 -6.41
CA TRP A 139 9.66 -10.58 -5.43
C TRP A 139 10.16 -10.91 -4.01
N SER A 140 10.41 -9.87 -3.21
CA SER A 140 10.47 -10.02 -1.76
C SER A 140 9.07 -9.93 -1.14
N GLU A 141 8.88 -10.50 0.06
CA GLU A 141 7.62 -10.35 0.81
C GLU A 141 7.27 -8.87 1.05
N GLN A 142 8.29 -8.05 1.35
CA GLN A 142 8.11 -6.61 1.57
C GLN A 142 7.65 -5.89 0.31
N ASP A 143 8.17 -6.27 -0.87
CA ASP A 143 7.71 -5.70 -2.13
C ASP A 143 6.26 -6.07 -2.41
N LEU A 144 5.88 -7.34 -2.24
CA LEU A 144 4.49 -7.79 -2.42
C LEU A 144 3.51 -7.06 -1.49
N LEU A 145 3.90 -6.83 -0.23
CA LEU A 145 3.11 -6.03 0.71
C LEU A 145 2.96 -4.57 0.26
N ARG A 146 4.01 -3.95 -0.29
CA ARG A 146 3.95 -2.59 -0.84
C ARG A 146 3.05 -2.53 -2.08
N LEU A 147 3.14 -3.50 -2.98
CA LEU A 147 2.27 -3.60 -4.15
C LEU A 147 0.81 -3.78 -3.73
N MET A 148 0.54 -4.65 -2.75
CA MET A 148 -0.80 -4.82 -2.17
C MET A 148 -1.34 -3.52 -1.57
N LYS A 149 -0.49 -2.72 -0.91
CA LYS A 149 -0.90 -1.42 -0.37
C LYS A 149 -1.32 -0.46 -1.49
N ILE A 150 -0.53 -0.38 -2.57
CA ILE A 150 -0.87 0.45 -3.74
C ILE A 150 -2.19 -0.01 -4.36
N ALA A 151 -2.39 -1.32 -4.52
CA ALA A 151 -3.63 -1.87 -5.06
C ALA A 151 -4.85 -1.58 -4.16
N ALA A 152 -4.69 -1.65 -2.84
CA ALA A 152 -5.75 -1.32 -1.88
C ALA A 152 -6.11 0.18 -1.91
N ASP A 153 -5.10 1.06 -2.00
CA ASP A 153 -5.30 2.51 -2.05
C ASP A 153 -5.97 2.98 -3.34
N LEU A 154 -5.89 2.18 -4.40
CA LEU A 154 -6.45 2.48 -5.71
C LEU A 154 -7.99 2.33 -5.75
N HIS A 155 -8.57 1.50 -4.89
CA HIS A 155 -9.99 1.13 -4.97
C HIS A 155 -10.94 2.34 -4.84
N PHE A 156 -10.78 3.17 -3.80
CA PHE A 156 -11.66 4.32 -3.57
C PHE A 156 -11.52 5.40 -4.64
N PRO A 157 -10.31 5.84 -5.02
CA PRO A 157 -10.14 6.82 -6.11
C PRO A 157 -10.78 6.35 -7.41
N MET A 158 -10.63 5.08 -7.79
CA MET A 158 -11.21 4.59 -9.04
C MET A 158 -12.74 4.59 -9.02
N ARG A 159 -13.34 4.21 -7.89
CA ARG A 159 -14.80 4.12 -7.75
C ARG A 159 -15.51 5.46 -7.94
N ASP A 160 -14.91 6.54 -7.42
CA ASP A 160 -15.52 7.88 -7.42
C ASP A 160 -15.04 8.75 -8.60
N SER A 161 -14.17 8.21 -9.47
CA SER A 161 -13.59 8.93 -10.60
C SER A 161 -14.41 8.79 -11.88
N THR A 162 -14.44 9.85 -12.68
CA THR A 162 -14.97 9.82 -14.05
C THR A 162 -14.02 9.14 -15.04
N GLN A 163 -12.76 8.92 -14.64
CA GLN A 163 -11.71 8.29 -15.45
C GLN A 163 -10.95 7.26 -14.62
N PRO A 164 -11.56 6.10 -14.30
CA PRO A 164 -10.92 5.10 -13.45
C PRO A 164 -9.65 4.49 -14.06
N LEU A 165 -9.60 4.37 -15.38
CA LEU A 165 -8.44 3.84 -16.11
C LEU A 165 -7.17 4.66 -15.84
N VAL A 166 -7.28 6.00 -15.76
CA VAL A 166 -6.13 6.88 -15.50
C VAL A 166 -5.53 6.61 -14.12
N HIS A 167 -6.36 6.29 -13.13
CA HIS A 167 -5.88 5.95 -11.79
C HIS A 167 -5.18 4.58 -11.79
N LEU A 168 -5.73 3.61 -12.51
CA LEU A 168 -5.10 2.31 -12.70
C LEU A 168 -3.75 2.43 -13.43
N GLU A 169 -3.67 3.21 -14.50
CA GLU A 169 -2.42 3.52 -15.22
C GLU A 169 -1.36 4.10 -14.29
N ALA A 170 -1.72 5.11 -13.49
CA ALA A 170 -0.82 5.74 -12.54
C ALA A 170 -0.32 4.74 -11.48
N ALA A 171 -1.21 3.88 -10.96
CA ALA A 171 -0.86 2.87 -9.97
C ALA A 171 0.08 1.81 -10.54
N VAL A 172 -0.19 1.24 -11.73
CA VAL A 172 0.70 0.24 -12.32
C VAL A 172 2.06 0.83 -12.71
N MET A 173 2.11 2.10 -13.10
CA MET A 173 3.37 2.82 -13.31
C MET A 173 4.14 2.98 -12.00
N GLN A 174 3.47 3.33 -10.91
CA GLN A 174 4.08 3.42 -9.58
C GLN A 174 4.64 2.07 -9.14
N MET A 175 3.88 0.99 -9.36
CA MET A 175 4.34 -0.38 -9.09
C MET A 175 5.57 -0.76 -9.92
N ALA A 176 5.56 -0.47 -11.22
CA ALA A 176 6.67 -0.79 -12.14
C ALA A 176 7.92 0.06 -11.90
N THR A 177 7.81 1.20 -11.21
CA THR A 177 8.94 2.07 -10.87
C THR A 177 9.41 1.92 -9.42
N LEU A 178 8.78 1.01 -8.66
CA LEU A 178 9.09 0.78 -7.26
C LEU A 178 10.51 0.19 -7.11
N GLU A 179 11.36 0.88 -6.36
CA GLU A 179 12.64 0.34 -5.93
C GLU A 179 12.44 -0.82 -4.95
N PRO A 180 13.31 -1.86 -4.99
CA PRO A 180 13.12 -3.05 -4.17
C PRO A 180 13.28 -2.65 -2.70
N GLY A 181 12.42 -3.20 -1.85
CA GLY A 181 12.58 -3.10 -0.40
C GLY A 181 13.88 -3.80 0.00
N GLU A 182 14.94 -3.04 0.24
CA GLU A 182 16.13 -3.54 0.92
C GLU A 182 15.85 -3.59 2.42
N THR A 183 16.13 -4.73 3.04
CA THR A 183 16.06 -4.85 4.49
C THR A 183 17.19 -4.02 5.12
N LEU A 184 16.97 -3.55 6.36
CA LEU A 184 18.01 -2.85 7.12
C LEU A 184 19.30 -3.68 7.23
N ALA A 185 19.17 -5.01 7.34
CA ALA A 185 20.31 -5.93 7.36
C ALA A 185 21.13 -5.90 6.06
N GLN A 186 20.47 -5.91 4.89
CA GLN A 186 21.13 -5.82 3.58
C GLN A 186 21.80 -4.46 3.36
N LEU A 187 21.15 -3.38 3.81
CA LEU A 187 21.72 -2.04 3.77
C LEU A 187 22.99 -1.94 4.64
N LEU A 188 22.95 -2.51 5.85
CA LEU A 188 24.11 -2.57 6.76
C LEU A 188 25.23 -3.42 6.17
N GLU A 189 24.95 -4.59 5.62
CA GLU A 189 25.95 -5.46 4.99
C GLU A 189 26.62 -4.77 3.80
N ARG A 190 25.85 -4.07 2.97
CA ARG A 190 26.37 -3.28 1.85
C ARG A 190 27.23 -2.11 2.34
N LEU A 191 26.82 -1.45 3.44
CA LEU A 191 27.60 -0.38 4.07
C LEU A 191 28.93 -0.92 4.62
N GLU A 192 28.91 -2.05 5.33
CA GLU A 192 30.12 -2.73 5.83
C GLU A 192 31.03 -3.18 4.69
N ALA A 193 30.47 -3.68 3.58
CA ALA A 193 31.25 -4.06 2.40
C ALA A 193 31.89 -2.84 1.70
N LEU A 194 31.19 -1.70 1.67
CA LEU A 194 31.71 -0.42 1.20
C LEU A 194 32.83 0.10 2.12
N GLU A 195 32.63 0.04 3.43
CA GLU A 195 33.64 0.41 4.43
C GLU A 195 34.88 -0.47 4.34
N LYS A 196 34.74 -1.79 4.19
CA LYS A 196 35.85 -2.73 3.97
C LYS A 196 36.60 -2.45 2.67
N ARG A 197 35.93 -2.01 1.60
CA ARG A 197 36.58 -1.62 0.33
C ARG A 197 37.31 -0.28 0.46
N LEU A 198 36.76 0.67 1.20
CA LEU A 198 37.38 1.98 1.45
C LEU A 198 38.58 1.88 2.41
N THR A 199 38.50 1.03 3.43
CA THR A 199 39.58 0.79 4.41
C THR A 199 40.60 -0.24 3.92
N GLY A 200 40.19 -1.17 3.06
CA GLY A 200 41.07 -2.14 2.39
C GLY A 200 41.83 -1.58 1.18
N SER A 201 41.44 -0.42 0.66
CA SER A 201 42.14 0.30 -0.42
C SER A 201 43.26 1.21 0.10
N ALA A 202 44.01 0.77 1.13
CA ALA A 202 45.26 1.39 1.57
C ALA A 202 46.51 0.54 1.24
N SER A 203 46.33 -0.60 0.55
CA SER A 203 47.44 -1.44 0.08
C SER A 203 47.24 -1.75 -1.40
N GLY A 204 47.74 -0.87 -2.26
CA GLY A 204 47.87 -1.16 -3.68
C GLY A 204 48.91 -2.26 -3.93
N PRO A 205 48.70 -3.17 -4.88
CA PRO A 205 49.80 -3.94 -5.44
C PRO A 205 50.63 -3.03 -6.35
N SER A 206 51.87 -2.78 -5.93
CA SER A 206 52.93 -2.23 -6.76
C SER A 206 53.18 -3.16 -7.96
N SER A 207 52.88 -2.68 -9.17
CA SER A 207 53.41 -3.30 -10.40
C SER A 207 54.94 -3.12 -10.45
N PRO A 208 55.71 -4.17 -10.76
CA PRO A 208 57.13 -4.02 -11.02
C PRO A 208 57.37 -3.48 -12.43
N LEU A 209 58.24 -2.47 -12.52
CA LEU A 209 58.88 -2.05 -13.78
C LEU A 209 59.90 -3.12 -14.22
N GLY A 210 59.85 -3.48 -15.50
CA GLY A 210 60.90 -4.21 -16.21
C GLY A 210 60.93 -3.82 -17.70
N SER A 211 61.92 -2.99 -18.06
CA SER A 211 62.47 -2.67 -19.40
C SER A 211 62.86 -3.93 -20.21
N ALA A 212 63.05 -3.99 -21.54
CA ALA A 212 63.11 -3.02 -22.66
C ALA A 212 63.12 -3.77 -24.04
N SER A 213 62.98 -2.99 -25.13
CA SER A 213 63.40 -3.22 -26.55
C SER A 213 62.57 -4.16 -27.46
N SER A 214 62.32 -3.88 -28.75
CA SER A 214 62.55 -2.74 -29.65
C SER A 214 61.67 -2.86 -30.93
N GLU A 215 61.13 -1.71 -31.37
CA GLU A 215 60.93 -1.23 -32.76
C GLU A 215 59.90 -1.80 -33.80
N PRO A 216 59.45 -0.93 -34.76
CA PRO A 216 58.11 -0.93 -35.39
C PRO A 216 58.21 -1.20 -36.94
N PRO A 217 57.19 -1.03 -37.83
CA PRO A 217 56.59 0.28 -38.17
C PRO A 217 55.12 0.31 -38.68
N THR A 218 54.58 1.54 -38.80
CA THR A 218 53.66 2.07 -39.86
C THR A 218 52.28 1.41 -40.04
N THR A 219 51.13 2.12 -40.04
CA THR A 219 50.76 3.30 -40.87
C THR A 219 49.48 3.91 -40.27
N ARG A 220 49.42 5.21 -39.87
CA ARG A 220 48.88 6.39 -40.61
C ARG A 220 47.58 6.09 -41.41
N ALA A 221 46.51 6.89 -41.40
CA ALA A 221 46.28 8.30 -41.08
C ALA A 221 44.76 8.50 -40.87
N ALA A 222 44.33 9.30 -39.89
CA ALA A 222 43.98 10.74 -40.00
C ALA A 222 42.60 10.99 -40.64
N GLY A 223 41.78 11.92 -40.15
CA GLY A 223 41.99 13.01 -39.20
C GLY A 223 40.62 13.56 -38.77
N ALA A 224 40.45 14.76 -38.27
CA ALA A 224 41.29 15.78 -37.69
C ALA A 224 40.29 16.85 -37.22
N THR A 225 40.36 17.19 -35.94
CA THR A 225 40.15 18.50 -35.29
C THR A 225 39.03 19.49 -35.68
N PRO A 226 38.56 20.27 -34.69
CA PRO A 226 37.39 21.15 -34.75
C PRO A 226 37.72 22.57 -35.22
N THR A 227 36.70 23.31 -35.65
CA THR A 227 36.75 24.76 -35.84
C THR A 227 35.42 25.39 -35.39
N SER A 228 35.50 26.31 -34.44
CA SER A 228 34.46 27.30 -34.05
C SER A 228 34.45 28.47 -35.05
N PRO A 229 33.79 29.64 -34.83
CA PRO A 229 32.60 30.02 -34.05
C PRO A 229 31.61 30.91 -34.88
N VAL A 230 30.40 31.18 -34.36
CA VAL A 230 29.67 32.45 -34.66
C VAL A 230 29.09 33.04 -33.38
N ARG A 231 29.47 34.30 -33.13
CA ARG A 231 28.97 35.25 -32.12
C ARG A 231 27.86 36.12 -32.72
N SER A 232 26.85 36.46 -31.91
CA SER A 232 26.33 37.83 -31.66
C SER A 232 25.24 37.71 -30.58
N ALA A 233 25.42 38.16 -29.32
CA ALA A 233 25.39 39.54 -28.81
C ALA A 233 24.04 40.27 -29.11
N GLY A 234 23.27 40.82 -28.16
CA GLY A 234 23.39 40.90 -26.71
C GLY A 234 22.48 41.99 -26.10
N ARG A 235 22.63 42.19 -24.77
CA ARG A 235 22.15 43.28 -23.86
C ARG A 235 20.83 43.03 -23.11
N SER A 236 20.69 43.28 -21.81
CA SER A 236 21.62 43.79 -20.77
C SER A 236 21.03 43.52 -19.37
N ALA A 237 21.91 43.29 -18.39
CA ALA A 237 21.71 43.52 -16.95
C ALA A 237 22.62 44.72 -16.54
N PRO A 238 22.79 45.15 -15.26
CA PRO A 238 22.11 44.88 -13.97
C PRO A 238 21.83 46.24 -13.21
N PRO A 239 21.68 46.40 -11.85
CA PRO A 239 22.47 45.83 -10.75
C PRO A 239 21.70 45.26 -9.52
N GLU A 240 22.42 44.37 -8.84
CA GLU A 240 22.30 43.87 -7.45
C GLU A 240 22.57 44.99 -6.39
N PRO A 241 22.39 44.80 -5.04
CA PRO A 241 22.79 43.61 -4.26
C PRO A 241 21.93 43.20 -3.03
N GLY A 242 22.11 41.97 -2.54
CA GLY A 242 21.67 41.58 -1.19
C GLY A 242 21.71 40.08 -0.88
N LYS A 243 22.85 39.60 -0.36
CA LYS A 243 23.13 38.22 0.07
C LYS A 243 22.12 37.71 1.12
N SER A 244 21.66 36.47 1.00
CA SER A 244 21.43 35.52 2.12
C SER A 244 21.14 34.12 1.58
N GLN A 245 21.96 33.15 1.99
CA GLN A 245 21.84 31.72 1.69
C GLN A 245 20.66 31.11 2.46
N PRO A 246 19.89 30.16 1.88
CA PRO A 246 19.01 29.31 2.66
C PRO A 246 19.80 28.12 3.21
N THR A 247 20.02 28.15 4.52
CA THR A 247 20.51 27.01 5.29
C THR A 247 19.41 25.93 5.29
N MET A 248 19.67 24.80 4.64
CA MET A 248 18.90 23.56 4.85
C MET A 248 19.06 23.15 6.32
N ALA A 249 18.03 23.41 7.12
CA ALA A 249 17.88 22.81 8.43
C ALA A 249 17.30 21.40 8.24
N THR A 250 18.14 20.42 8.53
CA THR A 250 17.87 19.01 8.68
C THR A 250 16.65 18.81 9.60
N ALA A 251 15.57 18.24 9.06
CA ALA A 251 14.44 17.75 9.85
C ALA A 251 14.92 16.52 10.65
N ARG A 252 15.47 16.79 11.82
CA ARG A 252 15.88 15.79 12.79
C ARG A 252 14.59 15.24 13.42
N ALA A 253 14.18 14.05 13.00
CA ALA A 253 13.35 13.18 13.80
C ALA A 253 14.05 13.01 15.16
N THR A 254 13.61 13.77 16.14
CA THR A 254 14.11 13.68 17.50
C THR A 254 13.05 12.92 18.27
N THR A 255 13.32 11.63 18.46
CA THR A 255 12.81 10.86 19.59
C THR A 255 13.17 11.66 20.85
N ALA A 256 12.21 12.45 21.36
CA ALA A 256 12.29 13.08 22.66
C ALA A 256 11.40 12.27 23.59
N VAL A 257 12.04 11.35 24.31
CA VAL A 257 11.48 10.66 25.46
C VAL A 257 11.78 11.52 26.69
N ILE A 258 10.69 11.91 27.37
CA ILE A 258 10.55 12.41 28.75
C ILE A 258 11.02 13.85 29.01
N ASP A 259 10.03 14.76 29.04
CA ASP A 259 9.81 15.61 30.21
C ASP A 259 8.34 15.46 30.66
N ASP A 260 8.19 15.37 31.97
CA ASP A 260 7.08 14.88 32.75
C ASP A 260 6.09 16.02 33.06
N GLU A 261 5.04 16.18 32.25
CA GLU A 261 3.80 16.84 32.70
C GLU A 261 2.59 16.26 31.96
N ALA A 262 1.84 15.39 32.64
CA ALA A 262 0.60 14.83 32.11
C ALA A 262 -0.35 15.97 31.70
N PRO A 263 -1.00 15.89 30.51
CA PRO A 263 -1.96 16.89 30.08
C PRO A 263 -3.06 17.01 31.13
N ARG A 264 -3.27 18.23 31.64
CA ARG A 264 -4.31 18.48 32.66
C ARG A 264 -5.64 18.73 31.96
N LEU A 265 -6.62 17.93 32.31
CA LEU A 265 -7.99 18.06 31.82
C LEU A 265 -8.89 18.45 33.00
N ASP A 266 -9.00 19.75 33.24
CA ASP A 266 -9.89 20.29 34.27
C ASP A 266 -11.27 20.58 33.68
N ALA A 267 -12.33 20.55 34.50
CA ALA A 267 -13.70 20.84 34.05
C ALA A 267 -13.85 22.24 33.40
N ASP A 268 -12.96 23.18 33.76
CA ASP A 268 -12.88 24.50 33.13
C ASP A 268 -12.31 24.45 31.71
N VAL A 269 -11.37 23.55 31.42
CA VAL A 269 -10.77 23.35 30.09
C VAL A 269 -11.81 22.76 29.15
N GLU A 270 -12.55 21.74 29.59
CA GLU A 270 -13.64 21.14 28.81
C GLU A 270 -14.72 22.19 28.48
N ARG A 271 -15.17 22.97 29.47
CA ARG A 271 -16.17 24.02 29.24
C ARG A 271 -15.70 25.08 28.23
N ARG A 272 -14.45 25.51 28.32
CA ARG A 272 -13.86 26.49 27.38
C ARG A 272 -13.66 25.88 25.99
N TRP A 273 -13.31 24.60 25.91
CA TRP A 273 -13.23 23.90 24.64
C TRP A 273 -14.58 23.82 23.92
N GLN A 274 -15.64 23.43 24.63
CA GLN A 274 -16.99 23.39 24.05
C GLN A 274 -17.44 24.77 23.53
N ALA A 275 -17.17 25.84 24.27
CA ALA A 275 -17.45 27.20 23.82
C ALA A 275 -16.63 27.60 22.56
N ALA A 276 -15.37 27.17 22.47
CA ALA A 276 -14.53 27.40 21.30
C ALA A 276 -15.04 26.63 20.07
N VAL A 277 -15.43 25.36 20.24
CA VAL A 277 -16.02 24.54 19.16
C VAL A 277 -17.33 25.15 18.65
N GLU A 278 -18.18 25.64 19.55
CA GLU A 278 -19.44 26.30 19.18
C GLU A 278 -19.20 27.59 18.38
N ALA A 279 -18.23 28.41 18.80
CA ALA A 279 -17.83 29.61 18.08
C ALA A 279 -17.22 29.31 16.70
N ILE A 280 -16.42 28.24 16.58
CA ILE A 280 -15.87 27.78 15.30
C ILE A 280 -16.97 27.25 14.39
N ASN A 281 -17.94 26.49 14.93
CA ASN A 281 -19.07 25.95 14.19
C ASN A 281 -19.95 27.07 13.60
N ALA A 282 -20.12 28.18 14.33
CA ALA A 282 -20.85 29.36 13.86
C ALA A 282 -20.17 30.06 12.66
N GLN A 283 -18.84 30.00 12.55
CA GLN A 283 -18.09 30.60 11.44
C GLN A 283 -17.86 29.63 10.28
N LYS A 284 -17.52 28.38 10.57
CA LYS A 284 -17.20 27.34 9.58
C LYS A 284 -17.74 25.99 10.04
N ARG A 285 -18.97 25.70 9.61
CA ARG A 285 -19.76 24.53 10.03
C ARG A 285 -19.03 23.18 9.89
N MET A 286 -18.31 22.99 8.79
CA MET A 286 -17.54 21.77 8.54
C MET A 286 -16.36 21.62 9.53
N LEU A 287 -15.62 22.70 9.79
CA LEU A 287 -14.49 22.68 10.72
C LEU A 287 -14.97 22.47 12.16
N GLY A 288 -16.09 23.11 12.53
CA GLY A 288 -16.73 22.89 13.83
C GLY A 288 -17.15 21.44 14.06
N ALA A 289 -17.74 20.78 13.04
CA ALA A 289 -18.12 19.37 13.12
C ALA A 289 -16.91 18.46 13.39
N PHE A 290 -15.81 18.65 12.67
CA PHE A 290 -14.58 17.86 12.89
C PHE A 290 -13.96 18.06 14.28
N LEU A 291 -14.00 19.29 14.80
CA LEU A 291 -13.50 19.58 16.15
C LEU A 291 -14.44 19.05 17.24
N GLN A 292 -15.75 19.03 17.00
CA GLN A 292 -16.74 18.44 17.91
C GLN A 292 -16.56 16.93 18.06
N GLU A 293 -16.10 16.26 17.00
CA GLU A 293 -15.77 14.83 17.02
C GLU A 293 -14.35 14.55 17.56
N SER A 294 -13.53 15.57 17.78
CA SER A 294 -12.19 15.43 18.35
C SER A 294 -12.22 15.29 19.88
N ARG A 295 -11.33 14.45 20.42
CA ARG A 295 -11.17 14.27 21.86
C ARG A 295 -10.11 15.23 22.38
N ILE A 296 -10.47 16.12 23.29
CA ILE A 296 -9.50 16.93 24.01
C ILE A 296 -8.72 16.07 25.00
N VAL A 297 -7.39 16.12 24.91
CA VAL A 297 -6.48 15.35 25.78
C VAL A 297 -6.07 16.20 26.98
N GLY A 298 -5.95 17.52 26.78
CA GLY A 298 -5.70 18.50 27.84
C GLY A 298 -4.81 19.65 27.35
N VAL A 299 -4.36 20.46 28.31
CA VAL A 299 -3.40 21.54 28.06
C VAL A 299 -2.06 21.20 28.69
N THR A 300 -0.98 21.34 27.93
CA THR A 300 0.41 21.17 28.40
C THR A 300 1.15 22.47 28.17
N GLY A 301 1.43 23.23 29.24
CA GLY A 301 2.09 24.53 29.14
C GLY A 301 1.29 25.54 28.30
N SER A 302 1.77 25.83 27.09
CA SER A 302 1.13 26.72 26.10
C SER A 302 0.48 25.97 24.93
N GLU A 303 0.30 24.66 25.03
CA GLU A 303 -0.25 23.83 23.95
C GLU A 303 -1.57 23.19 24.34
N LEU A 304 -2.55 23.28 23.43
CA LEU A 304 -3.80 22.52 23.52
C LEU A 304 -3.65 21.23 22.71
N VAL A 305 -3.80 20.08 23.37
CA VAL A 305 -3.63 18.76 22.74
C VAL A 305 -4.99 18.16 22.40
N LEU A 306 -5.19 17.88 21.11
CA LEU A 306 -6.39 17.23 20.58
C LEU A 306 -6.02 15.87 19.96
N ALA A 307 -6.76 14.83 20.31
CA ALA A 307 -6.72 13.53 19.66
C ALA A 307 -7.83 13.45 18.61
N MET A 308 -7.46 13.14 17.37
CA MET A 308 -8.37 13.04 16.24
C MET A 308 -7.86 12.05 15.19
N ASP A 309 -8.71 11.60 14.29
CA ASP A 309 -8.28 10.75 13.17
C ASP A 309 -7.43 11.52 12.14
N ALA A 310 -6.89 10.79 11.15
CA ALA A 310 -6.01 11.34 10.12
C ALA A 310 -6.73 12.32 9.17
N LEU A 311 -8.03 12.14 8.95
CA LEU A 311 -8.83 12.99 8.06
C LEU A 311 -9.14 14.32 8.76
N HIS A 312 -9.59 14.29 10.01
CA HIS A 312 -9.81 15.46 10.82
C HIS A 312 -8.52 16.26 11.01
N ARG A 313 -7.40 15.57 11.24
CA ARG A 313 -6.08 16.21 11.34
C ARG A 313 -5.70 16.95 10.06
N SER A 314 -5.88 16.35 8.88
CA SER A 314 -5.48 16.99 7.63
C SER A 314 -6.25 18.29 7.37
N VAL A 315 -7.54 18.33 7.72
CA VAL A 315 -8.38 19.52 7.61
C VAL A 315 -8.01 20.57 8.65
N VAL A 316 -7.75 20.17 9.91
CA VAL A 316 -7.38 21.11 10.98
C VAL A 316 -5.96 21.67 10.80
N ASP A 317 -5.03 20.89 10.26
CA ASP A 317 -3.64 21.30 10.00
C ASP A 317 -3.51 22.27 8.80
N GLU A 318 -4.55 22.45 7.97
CA GLU A 318 -4.56 23.50 6.94
C GLU A 318 -4.31 24.88 7.54
N ARG A 319 -3.40 25.67 6.95
CA ARG A 319 -2.92 26.95 7.51
C ARG A 319 -4.04 27.92 7.90
N ASP A 320 -5.07 28.04 7.07
CA ASP A 320 -6.20 28.94 7.31
C ASP A 320 -7.11 28.43 8.43
N ASN A 321 -7.31 27.10 8.51
CA ASN A 321 -8.12 26.47 9.54
C ASN A 321 -7.41 26.52 10.89
N ARG A 322 -6.14 26.14 10.94
CA ARG A 322 -5.31 26.22 12.14
C ARG A 322 -5.29 27.64 12.72
N GLY A 323 -5.07 28.64 11.86
CA GLY A 323 -5.07 30.04 12.28
C GLY A 323 -6.42 30.55 12.79
N MET A 324 -7.54 29.97 12.32
CA MET A 324 -8.86 30.24 12.87
C MET A 324 -9.06 29.57 14.23
N VAL A 325 -8.71 28.28 14.34
CA VAL A 325 -8.83 27.51 15.60
C VAL A 325 -8.01 28.15 16.70
N GLU A 326 -6.72 28.45 16.45
CA GLU A 326 -5.84 29.06 17.45
C GLU A 326 -6.32 30.44 17.89
N ARG A 327 -6.93 31.22 16.99
CA ARG A 327 -7.52 32.53 17.33
C ARG A 327 -8.73 32.39 18.25
N VAL A 328 -9.67 31.51 17.90
CA VAL A 328 -10.89 31.30 18.70
C VAL A 328 -10.55 30.65 20.04
N VAL A 329 -9.58 29.73 20.06
CA VAL A 329 -9.04 29.15 21.29
C VAL A 329 -8.39 30.25 22.14
N ALA A 330 -7.60 31.16 21.56
CA ALA A 330 -6.99 32.26 22.32
C ALA A 330 -8.04 33.21 22.95
N GLU A 331 -9.11 33.52 22.22
CA GLU A 331 -10.23 34.32 22.72
C GLU A 331 -10.97 33.62 23.86
N THR A 332 -11.17 32.31 23.76
CA THR A 332 -11.96 31.53 24.73
C THR A 332 -11.16 31.15 25.98
N PHE A 333 -9.86 30.91 25.82
CA PHE A 333 -8.97 30.53 26.92
C PHE A 333 -8.31 31.74 27.60
N GLY A 334 -8.31 32.91 26.95
CA GLY A 334 -7.70 34.15 27.45
C GLY A 334 -6.16 34.15 27.39
N THR A 335 -5.57 33.14 26.75
CA THR A 335 -4.13 32.96 26.56
C THR A 335 -3.86 32.44 25.16
N THR A 336 -2.72 32.84 24.57
CA THR A 336 -2.30 32.29 23.27
C THR A 336 -1.83 30.86 23.45
N LEU A 337 -2.64 29.90 22.99
CA LEU A 337 -2.32 28.48 22.99
C LEU A 337 -2.06 28.01 21.56
N SER A 338 -0.95 27.30 21.35
CA SER A 338 -0.67 26.62 20.08
C SER A 338 -1.37 25.27 20.01
N LEU A 339 -1.85 24.90 18.82
CA LEU A 339 -2.61 23.66 18.65
C LEU A 339 -1.68 22.48 18.37
N ARG A 340 -1.81 21.38 19.13
CA ARG A 340 -1.12 20.11 18.87
C ARG A 340 -2.15 19.01 18.58
N CYS A 341 -2.20 18.55 17.33
CA CYS A 341 -3.05 17.45 16.90
C CYS A 341 -2.28 16.12 16.96
N ALA A 342 -2.68 15.23 17.85
CA ALA A 342 -2.22 13.85 17.91
C ALA A 342 -3.20 12.95 17.15
N LEU A 343 -2.67 11.91 16.50
CA LEU A 343 -3.53 10.86 15.94
C LEU A 343 -4.18 10.10 17.10
N ASP A 344 -5.49 9.90 17.04
CA ASP A 344 -6.21 9.01 17.95
C ASP A 344 -5.80 7.56 17.63
N ALA A 345 -4.62 7.18 18.09
CA ALA A 345 -4.26 5.79 18.20
C ALA A 345 -5.16 5.23 19.30
N VAL A 346 -6.30 4.67 18.89
CA VAL A 346 -7.14 3.82 19.73
C VAL A 346 -6.23 2.70 20.23
N THR A 347 -5.60 2.94 21.37
CA THR A 347 -5.02 1.89 22.19
C THR A 347 -6.22 1.44 22.99
N PRO A 348 -6.85 0.29 22.70
CA PRO A 348 -7.89 -0.20 23.57
C PRO A 348 -7.25 -0.38 24.93
N GLU A 349 -7.63 0.47 25.88
CA GLU A 349 -7.21 0.33 27.27
C GLU A 349 -7.70 -1.05 27.70
N ARG A 350 -6.75 -1.95 27.95
CA ARG A 350 -7.05 -3.34 28.28
C ARG A 350 -7.93 -3.30 29.53
N PRO A 351 -9.21 -3.72 29.45
CA PRO A 351 -10.12 -3.60 30.59
C PRO A 351 -9.49 -4.33 31.77
N ARG A 352 -9.48 -3.67 32.93
CA ARG A 352 -8.90 -4.27 34.14
C ARG A 352 -9.63 -5.58 34.41
N PRO A 353 -8.98 -6.61 34.96
CA PRO A 353 -9.60 -7.91 35.21
C PRO A 353 -10.93 -7.84 35.98
N ALA A 354 -11.13 -6.80 36.79
CA ALA A 354 -12.38 -6.53 37.50
C ALA A 354 -13.55 -6.13 36.59
N ASP A 355 -13.27 -5.45 35.46
CA ASP A 355 -14.25 -4.89 34.53
C ASP A 355 -14.72 -5.93 33.48
N LEU A 356 -14.03 -7.08 33.39
CA LEU A 356 -14.36 -8.18 32.48
C LEU A 356 -15.49 -9.08 33.00
N LYS A 357 -15.69 -9.14 34.32
CA LYS A 357 -16.66 -10.06 34.94
C LYS A 357 -18.10 -9.84 34.46
N PRO A 358 -18.62 -8.60 34.40
CA PRO A 358 -19.98 -8.35 33.90
C PRO A 358 -20.14 -8.63 32.39
N LEU A 359 -19.06 -8.49 31.62
CA LEU A 359 -19.05 -8.74 30.18
C LEU A 359 -19.01 -10.22 29.85
N VAL A 360 -18.23 -11.00 30.62
CA VAL A 360 -18.18 -12.45 30.54
C VAL A 360 -19.52 -13.05 30.96
N ASP A 361 -20.13 -12.58 32.04
CA ASP A 361 -21.45 -13.04 32.49
C ASP A 361 -22.54 -12.77 31.44
N ARG A 362 -22.49 -11.61 30.75
CA ARG A 362 -23.39 -11.30 29.63
C ARG A 362 -23.16 -12.19 28.41
N ALA A 363 -21.91 -12.52 28.09
CA ALA A 363 -21.57 -13.38 26.97
C ALA A 363 -22.04 -14.83 27.21
N ILE A 364 -21.87 -15.36 28.42
CA ILE A 364 -22.38 -16.68 28.82
C ILE A 364 -23.90 -16.76 28.67
N ALA A 365 -24.61 -15.72 29.14
CA ALA A 365 -26.06 -15.64 29.02
C ALA A 365 -26.55 -15.53 27.57
N TRP A 366 -25.77 -14.91 26.68
CA TRP A 366 -26.15 -14.73 25.28
C TRP A 366 -25.92 -15.97 24.42
N PHE A 367 -24.90 -16.76 24.73
CA PHE A 367 -24.48 -17.89 23.91
C PHE A 367 -24.89 -19.26 24.50
N GLU A 368 -25.55 -19.29 25.66
CA GLU A 368 -25.90 -20.52 26.41
C GLU A 368 -24.72 -21.50 26.55
N GLY A 369 -23.50 -20.96 26.56
CA GLY A 369 -22.27 -21.74 26.48
C GLY A 369 -21.62 -21.94 27.85
N ASP A 370 -21.13 -23.15 28.10
CA ASP A 370 -20.34 -23.45 29.30
C ASP A 370 -18.93 -22.88 29.19
N LEU A 371 -18.42 -22.38 30.33
CA LEU A 371 -17.08 -21.81 30.41
C LEU A 371 -16.05 -22.96 30.40
N ILE A 372 -15.44 -23.21 29.24
CA ILE A 372 -14.35 -24.18 29.13
C ILE A 372 -13.13 -23.58 29.83
N GLN A 373 -12.84 -24.05 31.05
CA GLN A 373 -11.54 -23.78 31.65
C GLN A 373 -10.47 -24.45 30.77
N PRO A 374 -9.38 -23.75 30.41
CA PRO A 374 -8.30 -24.37 29.65
C PRO A 374 -7.81 -25.58 30.44
N SER A 375 -7.93 -26.76 29.83
CA SER A 375 -7.42 -28.01 30.38
C SER A 375 -5.94 -27.82 30.65
N GLY A 376 -5.58 -27.94 31.92
CA GLY A 376 -4.30 -27.49 32.43
C GLY A 376 -3.10 -28.10 31.73
N GLU A 377 -2.05 -27.29 31.64
CA GLU A 377 -0.69 -27.77 31.86
C GLU A 377 -0.67 -28.67 33.09
N ALA A 378 -0.62 -29.99 32.88
CA ALA A 378 -0.31 -30.95 33.92
C ALA A 378 0.66 -31.96 33.33
N GLY A 379 1.94 -31.84 33.70
CA GLY A 379 2.92 -32.83 33.27
C GLY A 379 4.41 -32.54 33.46
N ARG A 380 4.84 -31.66 34.36
CA ARG A 380 6.12 -31.87 35.05
C ARG A 380 5.83 -32.30 36.48
N SER A 381 5.82 -33.63 36.65
CA SER A 381 6.40 -34.38 37.76
C SER A 381 6.53 -33.65 39.10
N GLU A 382 5.63 -33.97 40.02
CA GLU A 382 5.97 -34.88 41.12
C GLU A 382 4.91 -35.99 41.25
N ARG A 383 5.39 -37.22 41.07
CA ARG A 383 4.89 -38.54 41.50
C ARG A 383 3.67 -39.16 40.82
#